data_AF-A0A2E2E1J0-F1
#
_entry.id   AF-A0A2E2E1J0-F1
#
_cell.length_a   1.000
_cell.length_b   1.000
_cell.length_c   1.000
_cell.angle_alpha   90.00
_cell.angle_beta   90.00
_cell.angle_gamma   90.00
#
_symmetry.space_group_name_H-M   'P 1'
#
loop_
_entity.id
_entity.type
_entity.pdbx_description
1 polymer ?
#
loop_
_entity_poly.entity_id
_entity_poly.type
_entity_poly.pdbx_seq_one_letter_code
_entity_poly.pdbx_strand_id
1 'polypeptide(L)' 'MAVIFVGFRSKESYDSAARIFGKPDIISVTYDARTFTDVEDGDTVVFAKGTPKHIDKYVFDDSMEDKYLKFRFD' A
#
# COMPACT_ATOMS: atom_id res chain seq x y z
N MET A 1 6.64 -14.49 -3.84
CA MET A 1 5.99 -14.35 -2.52
C MET A 1 6.68 -13.25 -1.75
N ALA A 2 6.20 -12.04 -2.00
CA ALA A 2 6.56 -10.81 -1.33
C ALA A 2 5.38 -10.32 -0.48
N VAL A 3 5.68 -9.47 0.50
CA VAL A 3 4.69 -8.74 1.30
C VAL A 3 4.66 -7.29 0.83
N ILE A 4 3.50 -6.85 0.34
CA ILE A 4 3.32 -5.53 -0.27
C ILE A 4 2.36 -4.72 0.61
N PHE A 5 2.83 -3.58 1.09
CA PHE A 5 2.02 -2.67 1.90
C PHE A 5 1.51 -1.52 1.03
N VAL A 6 0.19 -1.31 1.02
CA VAL A 6 -0.47 -0.32 0.16
C VAL A 6 -1.22 0.71 1.01
N GLY A 7 -1.01 2.00 0.75
CA GLY A 7 -1.82 3.07 1.35
C GLY A 7 -1.42 3.45 2.79
N PHE A 8 -0.33 2.90 3.34
CA PHE A 8 0.08 3.21 4.72
C PHE A 8 0.59 4.66 4.81
N ARG A 9 -0.02 5.46 5.70
CA ARG A 9 0.33 6.86 5.94
C ARG A 9 0.71 7.18 7.39
N SER A 10 0.50 6.24 8.32
CA SER A 10 0.84 6.42 9.72
C SER A 10 1.79 5.33 10.21
N LYS A 11 2.79 5.72 11.00
CA LYS A 11 3.75 4.80 11.61
C LYS A 11 3.05 3.74 12.46
N GLU A 12 2.00 4.12 13.19
CA GLU A 12 1.25 3.19 14.05
C GLU A 12 0.56 2.07 13.26
N SER A 13 -0.12 2.42 12.15
CA SER A 13 -0.78 1.41 11.31
C SER A 13 0.24 0.52 10.61
N TYR A 14 1.34 1.10 10.14
CA TYR A 14 2.46 0.38 9.55
C TYR A 14 3.07 -0.63 10.54
N ASP A 15 3.45 -0.17 11.74
CA ASP A 15 4.07 -1.02 12.76
C ASP A 15 3.12 -2.15 13.20
N SER A 16 1.82 -1.88 13.25
CA SER A 16 0.81 -2.89 13.60
C SER A 16 0.67 -3.96 12.51
N ALA A 17 0.64 -3.57 11.23
CA ALA A 17 0.65 -4.52 10.12
C ALA A 17 1.96 -5.32 10.06
N ALA A 18 3.10 -4.66 10.27
CA ALA A 18 4.41 -5.31 10.24
C ALA A 18 4.60 -6.38 11.32
N ARG A 19 3.90 -6.24 12.47
CA ARG A 19 3.88 -7.27 13.53
C ARG A 19 3.14 -8.55 13.12
N ILE A 20 2.20 -8.46 12.18
CA ILE A 20 1.34 -9.58 11.76
C ILE A 20 1.90 -10.22 10.48
N PHE A 21 2.23 -9.39 9.50
CA PHE A 21 2.61 -9.85 8.15
C PHE A 21 4.12 -9.84 7.92
N GLY A 22 4.92 -9.35 8.87
CA GLY A 22 6.34 -9.10 8.68
C GLY A 22 6.61 -7.73 8.03
N LYS A 23 7.89 -7.39 7.87
CA LYS A 23 8.28 -6.17 7.15
C LYS A 23 7.92 -6.33 5.67
N PRO A 24 7.35 -5.29 5.03
CA PRO A 24 7.07 -5.36 3.61
C PRO A 24 8.36 -5.35 2.79
N ASP A 25 8.33 -6.08 1.68
CA ASP A 25 9.35 -6.00 0.62
C ASP A 25 9.11 -4.76 -0.26
N ILE A 26 7.84 -4.38 -0.44
CA ILE A 26 7.41 -3.24 -1.25
C ILE A 26 6.42 -2.38 -0.47
N ILE A 27 6.60 -1.07 -0.51
CA ILE A 27 5.65 -0.10 0.04
C ILE A 27 5.13 0.75 -1.11
N SER A 28 3.87 0.52 -1.48
CA SER A 28 3.11 1.41 -2.35
C SER A 28 2.39 2.43 -1.48
N VAL A 29 2.84 3.67 -1.55
CA VAL A 29 2.24 4.76 -0.80
C VAL A 29 0.86 5.01 -1.42
N THR A 30 0.77 5.24 -2.72
CA THR A 30 -0.50 5.47 -3.41
C THR A 30 -1.19 4.17 -3.81
N TYR A 31 -2.51 4.16 -3.80
CA TYR A 31 -3.29 3.19 -4.53
C TYR A 31 -3.45 3.69 -5.97
N ASP A 32 -2.76 3.03 -6.89
CA ASP A 32 -2.88 3.29 -8.32
C ASP A 32 -2.61 2.02 -9.15
N ALA A 33 -2.82 2.11 -10.46
CA ALA A 33 -2.69 0.97 -11.37
C ALA A 33 -1.32 0.27 -11.31
N ARG A 34 -0.24 0.97 -10.94
CA ARG A 34 1.12 0.42 -10.82
C ARG A 34 1.28 -0.47 -9.59
N THR A 35 0.45 -0.27 -8.56
CA THR A 35 0.43 -1.18 -7.40
C THR A 35 0.09 -2.61 -7.83
N PHE A 36 -0.60 -2.80 -8.96
CA PHE A 36 -0.98 -4.10 -9.48
C PHE A 36 -0.02 -4.65 -10.53
N THR A 37 0.85 -3.83 -11.11
CA THR A 37 1.84 -4.31 -12.09
C THR A 37 2.96 -5.11 -11.43
N ASP A 38 3.19 -4.88 -10.14
CA ASP A 38 4.25 -5.51 -9.36
C ASP A 38 3.74 -6.63 -8.43
N VAL A 39 2.47 -7.04 -8.56
CA VAL A 39 1.86 -8.11 -7.76
C VAL A 39 1.83 -9.40 -8.57
N GLU A 40 2.45 -10.46 -8.05
CA GLU A 40 2.42 -11.80 -8.64
C GLU A 40 1.53 -12.76 -7.84
N ASP A 41 1.19 -13.90 -8.48
CA ASP A 41 0.45 -14.97 -7.83
C ASP A 41 1.20 -15.47 -6.57
N GLY A 42 0.51 -15.44 -5.44
CA GLY A 42 1.05 -15.86 -4.15
C GLY A 42 1.64 -14.74 -3.30
N ASP A 43 1.69 -13.50 -3.79
CA ASP A 43 2.07 -12.36 -2.96
C ASP A 43 0.98 -11.99 -1.95
N THR A 44 1.41 -11.42 -0.81
CA THR A 44 0.50 -10.93 0.22
C THR A 44 0.39 -9.42 0.14
N VAL A 45 -0.78 -8.92 -0.27
CA VAL A 45 -1.06 -7.49 -0.34
C VAL A 45 -1.85 -7.04 0.88
N VAL A 46 -1.30 -6.10 1.63
CA VAL A 46 -1.90 -5.55 2.85
C VAL A 46 -2.29 -4.10 2.60
N PHE A 47 -3.58 -3.80 2.78
CA PHE A 47 -4.13 -2.46 2.56
C PHE A 47 -4.30 -1.70 3.88
N ALA A 48 -3.89 -0.44 3.90
CA ALA A 48 -4.12 0.45 5.02
C ALA A 48 -5.59 0.88 5.12
N LYS A 49 -5.95 1.42 6.29
CA LYS A 49 -7.28 1.99 6.53
C LYS A 49 -7.48 3.22 5.65
N GLY A 50 -8.52 3.21 4.82
CA GLY A 50 -8.83 4.28 3.87
C GLY A 50 -8.61 3.88 2.41
N THR A 51 -7.86 2.79 2.16
CA THR A 51 -7.76 2.22 0.82
C THR A 51 -9.08 1.53 0.44
N PRO A 52 -9.51 1.61 -0.83
CA PRO A 52 -10.74 0.97 -1.30
C PRO A 52 -10.77 -0.52 -0.97
N LYS A 53 -11.87 -0.98 -0.36
CA LYS A 53 -12.08 -2.39 0.01
C LYS A 53 -12.41 -3.27 -1.19
N HIS A 54 -12.91 -2.67 -2.27
CA HIS A 54 -13.16 -3.34 -3.54
C HIS A 54 -12.09 -2.91 -4.52
N ILE A 55 -11.47 -3.88 -5.18
CA ILE A 55 -10.41 -3.67 -6.16
C ILE A 55 -10.98 -4.01 -7.51
N ASP A 56 -11.25 -2.97 -8.28
CA ASP A 56 -11.62 -3.05 -9.68
C ASP A 56 -10.82 -2.00 -10.46
N LYS A 57 -10.83 -2.13 -11.79
CA LYS A 57 -10.11 -1.22 -12.70
C LYS A 57 -10.69 0.21 -12.76
N TYR A 58 -11.79 0.46 -12.07
CA TYR A 58 -12.48 1.76 -11.97
C TYR A 58 -12.35 2.38 -10.58
N VAL A 59 -11.59 1.75 -9.68
CA VAL A 59 -11.30 2.31 -8.36
C VAL A 59 -10.47 3.59 -8.53
N PHE A 60 -10.78 4.56 -7.68
CA PHE A 60 -10.13 5.87 -7.63
C PHE A 60 -8.61 5.74 -7.48
N ASP A 61 -7.87 6.40 -8.39
CA ASP A 61 -6.42 6.55 -8.36
C ASP A 61 -6.07 7.73 -7.43
N ASP A 62 -5.49 7.44 -6.26
CA ASP A 62 -5.15 8.46 -5.27
C ASP A 62 -3.76 9.09 -5.48
N SER A 63 -3.06 8.71 -6.55
CA SER A 63 -1.71 9.21 -6.84
C SER A 63 -1.67 10.70 -7.19
N MET A 64 -2.80 11.27 -7.59
CA MET A 64 -2.94 12.70 -7.89
C MET A 64 -3.23 13.56 -6.65
N GLU A 65 -3.63 12.97 -5.52
CA GLU A 65 -3.94 13.70 -4.28
C GLU A 65 -2.81 13.67 -3.23
N ASP A 66 -1.71 12.95 -3.51
CA ASP A 66 -0.79 12.57 -2.46
C ASP A 66 0.19 13.68 -2.03
N LYS A 67 -0.31 14.56 -1.16
CA LYS A 67 0.47 15.54 -0.40
C LYS A 67 1.44 14.90 0.62
N TYR A 68 1.42 13.57 0.81
CA TYR A 68 2.23 12.85 1.81
C TYR A 68 3.53 12.26 1.26
N LEU A 69 3.89 12.53 0.01
CA LEU A 69 5.23 12.23 -0.55
C LEU A 69 6.40 12.74 0.32
N LYS A 70 6.15 13.71 1.21
CA LYS A 70 7.11 14.21 2.21
C LYS A 70 7.57 13.16 3.24
N PHE A 71 6.76 12.14 3.54
CA PHE A 71 7.13 11.08 4.50
C PHE A 71 8.25 10.14 4.02
N ARG A 72 8.69 10.29 2.76
CA ARG A 72 9.67 9.39 2.12
C ARG A 72 11.13 9.83 2.35
N PHE A 73 11.36 11.01 2.94
CA PHE A 73 12.70 11.62 3.07
C PHE A 73 13.02 12.19 4.46
N ASP A 74 12.17 11.97 5.47
CA ASP A 74 12.44 12.32 6.87
C ASP A 74 12.80 11.07 7.69
#